data_AF-A0A960BH87-F1
#
_entry.id   AF-A0A960BH87-F1
#
_cell.length_a   1.000
_cell.length_b   1.000
_cell.length_c   1.000
_cell.angle_alpha   90.00
_cell.angle_beta   90.00
_cell.angle_gamma   90.00
#
_symmetry.space_group_name_H-M   'P 1'
#
loop_
_entity.id
_entity.type
_entity.pdbx_description
1 polymer ?
#
loop_
_entity_poly.entity_id
_entity_poly.type
_entity_poly.pdbx_seq_one_letter_code
_entity_poly.pdbx_strand_id
1 'polypeptide(L)'
;MADLTCVDGSTLSVLPEAVLDRDDVAYEMTLRLVRDSEPFGVVGERCGFFLATLAGRLAGAIAGGGPLADGGTGTAVNAPEDRFPPSSMEAGVRAWAHDEGRPADAAWATFTRYLPRERSLFSFRRRDPDDPARSAELRCSLRTSKSWVATDERGLGRWVLRERAVLDAWGDGGQGVRAMLTAPELLEFLQVLLAQADAIGIAYPDTGPIELQRPVG
;
A
#
# COMPACT_ATOMS: atom_id res chain seq x y z
N MET A 1 -11.06 15.46 0.24
CA MET A 1 -11.40 14.19 0.90
C MET A 1 -10.55 13.12 0.25
N ALA A 2 -10.16 12.05 0.96
CA ALA A 2 -9.37 10.99 0.38
C ALA A 2 -10.26 10.10 -0.52
N ASP A 3 -10.46 10.56 -1.75
CA ASP A 3 -11.38 9.97 -2.72
C ASP A 3 -10.61 9.19 -3.79
N LEU A 4 -11.19 8.08 -4.21
CA LEU A 4 -10.64 7.18 -5.22
C LEU A 4 -11.68 6.90 -6.29
N THR A 5 -11.29 7.04 -7.56
CA THR A 5 -12.12 6.57 -8.68
C THR A 5 -11.88 5.09 -8.91
N CYS A 6 -12.94 4.30 -8.76
CA CYS A 6 -12.94 2.87 -8.96
C CYS A 6 -12.99 2.50 -10.46
N VAL A 7 -12.53 1.29 -10.78
CA VAL A 7 -12.52 0.73 -12.13
C VAL A 7 -13.93 0.61 -12.73
N ASP A 8 -14.95 0.43 -11.88
CA ASP A 8 -16.35 0.38 -12.30
C ASP A 8 -17.00 1.77 -12.45
N GLY A 9 -16.22 2.86 -12.26
CA GLY A 9 -16.67 4.24 -12.34
C GLY A 9 -17.23 4.82 -11.05
N SER A 10 -17.39 4.02 -9.99
CA SER A 10 -17.82 4.53 -8.68
C SER A 10 -16.73 5.35 -7.99
N THR A 11 -17.12 6.17 -7.01
CA THR A 11 -16.19 6.87 -6.13
C THR A 11 -16.18 6.22 -4.75
N LEU A 12 -14.99 5.84 -4.27
CA LEU A 12 -14.77 5.38 -2.90
C LEU A 12 -14.09 6.49 -2.11
N SER A 13 -14.78 7.04 -1.12
CA SER A 13 -14.23 7.98 -0.14
C SER A 13 -13.81 7.24 1.12
N VAL A 14 -12.59 7.51 1.59
CA VAL A 14 -12.05 6.96 2.84
C VAL A 14 -11.94 8.09 3.86
N LEU A 15 -12.56 7.91 5.01
CA LEU A 15 -12.67 8.91 6.05
C LEU A 15 -12.05 8.39 7.35
N PRO A 16 -11.13 9.12 7.98
CA PRO A 16 -10.65 8.75 9.29
C PRO A 16 -11.72 9.07 10.33
N GLU A 17 -11.91 8.16 11.28
CA GLU A 17 -12.76 8.38 12.46
C GLU A 17 -11.94 8.16 13.72
N ALA A 18 -12.05 9.08 14.67
CA ALA A 18 -11.32 9.01 15.92
C ALA A 18 -11.87 7.92 16.82
N VAL A 19 -10.97 7.10 17.35
CA VAL A 19 -11.24 6.23 18.48
C VAL A 19 -10.80 6.98 19.73
N LEU A 20 -11.76 7.26 20.61
CA LEU A 20 -11.56 8.01 21.84
C LEU A 20 -11.29 7.04 22.99
N ASP A 21 -10.41 7.44 23.91
CA ASP A 21 -10.25 6.75 25.18
C ASP A 21 -11.36 7.16 26.16
N ARG A 22 -11.27 6.68 27.40
CA ARG A 22 -12.25 6.98 28.45
C ARG A 22 -12.31 8.46 28.86
N ASP A 23 -11.28 9.22 28.52
CA ASP A 23 -11.10 10.62 28.88
C ASP A 23 -11.41 11.52 27.65
N ASP A 24 -12.09 10.97 26.64
CA ASP A 24 -12.46 11.59 25.35
C ASP A 24 -11.25 12.05 24.52
N VAL A 25 -10.06 11.49 24.77
CA VAL A 25 -8.85 11.79 24.00
C VAL A 25 -8.74 10.81 22.83
N ALA A 26 -8.61 11.36 21.62
CA ALA A 26 -8.35 10.54 20.44
C ALA A 26 -6.96 9.91 20.54
N TYR A 27 -6.90 8.58 20.54
CA TYR A 27 -5.63 7.84 20.63
C TYR A 27 -5.32 7.05 19.36
N GLU A 28 -6.34 6.66 18.60
CA GLU A 28 -6.22 5.88 17.37
C GLU A 28 -7.28 6.29 16.34
N MET A 29 -7.15 5.80 15.10
CA MET A 29 -8.17 5.95 14.07
C MET A 29 -8.71 4.59 13.59
N THR A 30 -9.96 4.61 13.14
CA THR A 30 -10.54 3.63 12.21
C THR A 30 -10.87 4.33 10.89
N LEU A 31 -11.17 3.57 9.85
CA LEU A 31 -11.53 4.10 8.54
C LEU A 31 -12.98 3.78 8.21
N ARG A 32 -13.79 4.82 8.01
CA ARG A 32 -15.10 4.69 7.37
C ARG A 32 -14.95 4.76 5.85
N LEU A 33 -15.58 3.82 5.18
CA LEU A 33 -15.65 3.70 3.73
C LEU A 33 -17.03 4.17 3.26
N VAL A 34 -17.05 5.04 2.24
CA VAL A 34 -18.28 5.55 1.63
C VAL A 34 -18.17 5.33 0.11
N ARG A 35 -19.17 4.69 -0.49
CA ARG A 35 -19.25 4.46 -1.94
C ARG A 35 -20.37 5.31 -2.52
N ASP A 36 -20.05 6.19 -3.46
CA ASP A 36 -21.03 7.05 -4.13
C ASP A 36 -21.94 7.81 -3.14
N SER A 37 -21.36 8.30 -2.04
CA SER A 37 -22.01 8.96 -0.88
C SER A 37 -22.82 8.04 0.06
N GLU A 38 -22.90 6.74 -0.21
CA GLU A 38 -23.56 5.77 0.65
C GLU A 38 -22.56 5.05 1.58
N PRO A 39 -22.93 4.75 2.84
CA PRO A 39 -22.09 3.96 3.74
C PRO A 39 -21.71 2.61 3.11
N PHE A 40 -20.42 2.30 3.11
CA PHE A 40 -19.91 1.07 2.49
C PHE A 40 -19.35 0.10 3.53
N GLY A 41 -18.65 0.60 4.55
CA GLY A 41 -18.17 -0.23 5.67
C GLY A 41 -17.24 0.55 6.61
N VAL A 42 -16.77 -0.11 7.68
CA VAL A 42 -15.78 0.42 8.62
C VAL A 42 -14.66 -0.60 8.80
N VAL A 43 -13.40 -0.17 8.72
CA VAL A 43 -12.23 -1.05 8.69
C VAL A 43 -11.04 -0.44 9.43
N GLY A 44 -10.10 -1.30 9.84
CA GLY A 44 -8.76 -0.83 10.20
C GLY A 44 -8.70 -0.12 11.53
N GLU A 45 -9.14 -0.80 12.59
CA GLU A 45 -8.81 -0.33 13.93
C GLU A 45 -7.28 -0.25 14.08
N ARG A 46 -6.81 0.84 14.67
CA ARG A 46 -5.38 1.08 14.94
C ARG A 46 -4.53 1.19 13.67
N CYS A 47 -5.10 1.55 12.52
CA CYS A 47 -4.39 1.55 11.24
C CYS A 47 -3.50 2.77 11.01
N GLY A 48 -3.70 3.87 11.74
CA GLY A 48 -3.09 5.16 11.43
C GLY A 48 -1.55 5.15 11.42
N PHE A 49 -0.93 4.45 12.37
CA PHE A 49 0.53 4.32 12.41
C PHE A 49 1.08 3.60 11.16
N PHE A 50 0.39 2.55 10.69
CA PHE A 50 0.78 1.82 9.48
C PHE A 50 0.65 2.69 8.23
N LEU A 51 -0.42 3.49 8.13
CA LEU A 51 -0.63 4.42 7.03
C LEU A 51 0.45 5.51 6.99
N ALA A 52 0.76 6.13 8.13
CA ALA A 52 1.81 7.14 8.24
C ALA A 52 3.19 6.58 7.88
N THR A 53 3.53 5.40 8.40
CA THR A 53 4.78 4.70 8.08
C THR A 53 4.88 4.38 6.59
N LEU A 54 3.79 3.91 5.97
CA LEU A 54 3.77 3.63 4.54
C LEU A 54 3.94 4.91 3.71
N ALA A 55 3.29 6.01 4.09
CA ALA A 55 3.43 7.29 3.40
C ALA A 55 4.89 7.78 3.42
N GLY A 56 5.57 7.70 4.57
CA GLY A 56 6.99 8.06 4.69
C GLY A 56 7.88 7.18 3.81
N ARG A 57 7.67 5.86 3.83
CA ARG A 57 8.43 4.91 2.98
C ARG A 57 8.18 5.12 1.49
N LEU A 58 6.95 5.45 1.10
CA LEU A 58 6.58 5.72 -0.28
C LEU A 58 7.18 7.03 -0.77
N ALA A 59 7.15 8.10 0.04
CA ALA A 59 7.83 9.35 -0.25
C ALA A 59 9.34 9.14 -0.43
N GLY A 60 9.97 8.36 0.46
CA GLY A 60 11.37 7.97 0.34
C GLY A 60 11.67 7.19 -0.94
N ALA A 61 10.83 6.22 -1.31
CA ALA A 61 10.98 5.44 -2.54
C ALA A 61 10.87 6.32 -3.79
N ILE A 62 9.92 7.25 -3.84
CA ILE A 62 9.72 8.18 -4.95
C ILE A 62 10.94 9.11 -5.10
N ALA A 63 11.42 9.68 -3.99
CA ALA A 63 12.54 10.62 -3.95
C ALA A 63 13.92 9.96 -4.19
N GLY A 64 14.09 8.70 -3.78
CA GLY A 64 15.38 8.03 -3.62
C GLY A 64 16.18 7.74 -4.89
N GLY A 65 15.68 8.07 -6.08
CA GLY A 65 16.46 8.03 -7.33
C GLY A 65 17.27 6.73 -7.55
N GLY A 66 16.70 5.73 -8.23
CA GLY A 66 17.41 4.50 -8.57
C GLY A 66 16.73 3.68 -9.67
N PRO A 67 17.39 2.62 -10.19
CA PRO A 67 16.78 1.72 -11.16
C PRO A 67 15.53 1.06 -10.57
N LEU A 68 14.43 1.04 -11.32
CA LEU A 68 13.44 -0.02 -11.13
C LEU A 68 14.10 -1.37 -11.40
N ALA A 69 13.58 -2.44 -10.79
CA ALA A 69 14.00 -3.79 -11.12
C ALA A 69 13.79 -4.04 -12.62
N ASP A 70 14.84 -3.80 -13.40
CA ASP A 70 14.91 -4.08 -14.82
C ASP A 70 14.79 -5.59 -15.00
N GLY A 71 14.06 -6.02 -16.02
CA GLY A 71 14.04 -7.41 -16.49
C GLY A 71 15.38 -7.90 -17.06
N GLY A 72 16.51 -7.31 -16.66
CA GLY A 72 17.87 -7.69 -17.04
C GLY A 72 18.44 -7.01 -18.29
N THR A 73 17.90 -5.86 -18.73
CA THR A 73 18.25 -5.23 -20.01
C THR A 73 18.65 -3.74 -19.92
N GLY A 74 19.62 -3.46 -19.06
CA GLY A 74 20.62 -2.40 -19.19
C GLY A 74 20.21 -0.93 -19.18
N THR A 75 18.93 -0.54 -19.13
CA THR A 75 18.55 0.89 -19.03
C THR A 75 17.43 1.11 -18.02
N ALA A 76 17.81 1.66 -16.87
CA ALA A 76 16.90 2.11 -15.82
C ALA A 76 15.98 3.20 -16.36
N VAL A 77 14.71 2.85 -16.65
CA VAL A 77 13.68 3.87 -16.82
C VAL A 77 13.42 4.48 -15.45
N ASN A 78 13.69 5.77 -15.29
CA ASN A 78 13.32 6.51 -14.10
C ASN A 78 11.81 6.77 -14.16
N ALA A 79 11.00 5.79 -13.74
CA ALA A 79 9.55 5.87 -13.70
C ALA A 79 9.09 6.08 -12.25
N PRO A 80 9.08 7.33 -11.73
CA PRO A 80 8.61 7.60 -10.36
C PRO A 80 7.19 7.08 -10.11
N GLU A 81 6.37 6.94 -11.16
CA GLU A 81 5.03 6.36 -11.10
C GLU A 81 4.98 4.89 -10.64
N ASP A 82 6.09 4.16 -10.78
CA ASP A 82 6.19 2.73 -10.48
C ASP A 82 7.07 2.47 -9.23
N ARG A 83 7.49 3.52 -8.50
CA ARG A 83 8.39 3.40 -7.35
C ARG A 83 7.65 3.14 -6.04
N PHE A 84 7.34 1.87 -5.80
CA PHE A 84 6.79 1.43 -4.52
C PHE A 84 7.89 0.94 -3.58
N PRO A 85 7.73 1.15 -2.25
CA PRO A 85 8.61 0.53 -1.27
C PRO A 85 8.43 -1.00 -1.28
N PRO A 86 9.39 -1.77 -0.73
CA PRO A 86 9.25 -3.22 -0.61
C PRO A 86 7.97 -3.58 0.16
N SER A 87 7.36 -4.73 -0.15
CA SER A 87 6.20 -5.21 0.61
C SER A 87 6.59 -5.47 2.06
N SER A 88 5.61 -5.57 2.96
CA SER A 88 5.92 -5.86 4.38
C SER A 88 6.64 -7.19 4.56
N MET A 89 6.32 -8.16 3.71
CA MET A 89 6.97 -9.46 3.69
C MET A 89 8.39 -9.39 3.13
N GLU A 90 8.61 -8.63 2.06
CA GLU A 90 9.96 -8.41 1.52
C GLU A 90 10.86 -7.70 2.55
N ALA A 91 10.34 -6.65 3.20
CA ALA A 91 11.07 -5.95 4.25
C ALA A 91 11.40 -6.89 5.42
N GLY A 92 10.45 -7.71 5.88
CA GLY A 92 10.68 -8.68 6.94
C GLY A 92 11.74 -9.74 6.58
N VAL A 93 11.72 -10.25 5.34
CA VAL A 93 12.74 -11.20 4.85
C VAL A 93 14.12 -10.54 4.78
N ARG A 94 14.19 -9.29 4.33
CA ARG A 94 15.45 -8.54 4.23
C ARG A 94 16.03 -8.22 5.60
N ALA A 95 15.19 -7.83 6.56
CA ALA A 95 15.59 -7.61 7.96
C ALA A 95 16.11 -8.91 8.60
N TRP A 96 15.37 -10.01 8.46
CA TRP A 96 15.81 -11.33 8.93
C TRP A 96 17.15 -11.75 8.29
N ALA A 97 17.32 -11.53 6.98
CA ALA A 97 18.55 -11.88 6.30
C ALA A 97 19.74 -11.07 6.83
N HIS A 98 19.53 -9.78 7.12
CA HIS A 98 20.55 -8.94 7.75
C HIS A 98 20.96 -9.48 9.12
N ASP A 99 19.98 -9.81 9.98
CA ASP A 99 20.24 -10.35 11.33
C ASP A 99 21.00 -11.68 11.31
N GLU A 100 20.72 -12.52 10.31
CA GLU A 100 21.39 -13.80 10.09
C GLU A 100 22.74 -13.69 9.35
N GLY A 101 23.18 -12.47 9.01
CA GLY A 101 24.39 -12.25 8.22
C GLY A 101 24.32 -12.82 6.79
N ARG A 102 23.12 -12.91 6.23
CA ARG A 102 22.83 -13.46 4.89
C ARG A 102 22.65 -12.34 3.86
N PRO A 103 23.03 -12.55 2.58
CA PRO A 103 22.75 -11.58 1.52
C PRO A 103 21.24 -11.42 1.31
N ALA A 104 20.72 -10.21 1.56
CA ALA A 104 19.28 -9.93 1.55
C ALA A 104 18.61 -10.22 0.20
N ASP A 105 19.25 -9.88 -0.92
CA ASP A 105 18.71 -10.15 -2.26
C ASP A 105 18.65 -11.65 -2.57
N ALA A 106 19.66 -12.42 -2.12
CA ALA A 106 19.67 -13.87 -2.30
C ALA A 106 18.61 -14.56 -1.43
N ALA A 107 18.41 -14.08 -0.20
CA ALA A 107 17.34 -14.56 0.68
C ALA A 107 15.97 -14.28 0.05
N TRP A 108 15.71 -13.06 -0.40
CA TRP A 108 14.46 -12.69 -1.06
C TRP A 108 14.19 -13.53 -2.32
N ALA A 109 15.19 -13.67 -3.21
CA ALA A 109 15.08 -14.47 -4.42
C ALA A 109 14.78 -15.96 -4.15
N THR A 110 15.22 -16.46 -3.00
CA THR A 110 14.94 -17.82 -2.54
C THR A 110 13.51 -17.93 -2.00
N PHE A 111 13.14 -17.06 -1.06
CA PHE A 111 11.86 -17.16 -0.36
C PHE A 111 10.67 -16.75 -1.23
N THR A 112 10.82 -15.81 -2.17
CA THR A 112 9.72 -15.37 -3.04
C THR A 112 9.07 -16.51 -3.84
N ARG A 113 9.72 -17.67 -3.95
CA ARG A 113 9.16 -18.88 -4.59
C ARG A 113 8.08 -19.56 -3.74
N TYR A 114 8.14 -19.38 -2.42
CA TYR A 114 7.26 -20.02 -1.44
C TYR A 114 6.27 -19.02 -0.82
N LEU A 115 6.53 -17.73 -0.97
CA LEU A 115 5.71 -16.66 -0.43
C LEU A 115 4.56 -16.30 -1.37
N PRO A 116 3.44 -15.76 -0.84
CA PRO A 116 2.36 -15.23 -1.67
C PRO A 116 2.89 -14.27 -2.72
N ARG A 117 2.50 -14.47 -3.99
CA ARG A 117 2.89 -13.59 -5.09
C ARG A 117 2.31 -12.18 -4.96
N GLU A 118 1.24 -12.03 -4.19
CA GLU A 118 0.61 -10.73 -3.93
C GLU A 118 1.44 -9.95 -2.91
N ARG A 119 2.10 -8.89 -3.39
CA ARG A 119 2.90 -7.98 -2.56
C ARG A 119 1.97 -6.98 -1.88
N SER A 120 1.42 -7.35 -0.71
CA SER A 120 0.55 -6.43 0.05
C SER A 120 1.36 -5.31 0.71
N LEU A 121 0.86 -4.07 0.58
CA LEU A 121 1.33 -2.92 1.34
C LEU A 121 0.60 -2.83 2.70
N PHE A 122 -0.71 -3.07 2.69
CA PHE A 122 -1.52 -3.23 3.91
C PHE A 122 -2.80 -4.03 3.63
N SER A 123 -3.40 -4.57 4.68
CA SER A 123 -4.75 -5.13 4.71
C SER A 123 -5.37 -4.77 6.06
N PHE A 124 -6.48 -4.04 6.02
CA PHE A 124 -7.24 -3.61 7.18
C PHE A 124 -8.60 -4.26 7.13
N ARG A 125 -9.01 -4.85 8.26
CA ARG A 125 -10.30 -5.52 8.41
C ARG A 125 -11.07 -4.91 9.55
N ARG A 126 -12.39 -5.09 9.54
CA ARG A 126 -13.21 -4.94 10.73
C ARG A 126 -12.77 -6.00 11.75
N ARG A 127 -12.65 -5.61 13.01
CA ARG A 127 -11.79 -6.23 14.04
C ARG A 127 -12.18 -7.66 14.50
N ASP A 128 -13.10 -8.35 13.84
CA ASP A 128 -13.45 -9.72 14.20
C ASP A 128 -12.50 -10.72 13.49
N PRO A 129 -11.66 -11.48 14.22
CA PRO A 129 -10.83 -12.51 13.62
C PRO A 129 -11.61 -13.58 12.86
N ASP A 130 -12.90 -13.75 13.19
CA ASP A 130 -13.80 -14.73 12.60
C ASP A 130 -14.62 -14.17 11.42
N ASP A 131 -14.52 -12.86 11.12
CA ASP A 131 -15.19 -12.27 9.96
C ASP A 131 -14.64 -12.92 8.66
N PRO A 132 -15.52 -13.36 7.74
CA PRO A 132 -15.08 -13.96 6.50
C PRO A 132 -14.22 -12.97 5.71
N ALA A 133 -13.14 -13.47 5.09
CA ALA A 133 -12.32 -12.65 4.20
C ALA A 133 -13.22 -12.01 3.13
N ARG A 134 -13.01 -10.72 2.82
CA ARG A 134 -13.81 -9.93 1.86
C ARG A 134 -15.19 -9.46 2.35
N SER A 135 -15.43 -9.41 3.65
CA SER A 135 -16.42 -8.50 4.24
C SER A 135 -15.70 -7.46 5.09
N ALA A 136 -16.05 -6.18 4.92
CA ALA A 136 -15.44 -5.07 5.67
C ALA A 136 -13.89 -5.13 5.66
N GLU A 137 -13.32 -5.13 4.46
CA GLU A 137 -11.87 -5.21 4.25
C GLU A 137 -11.42 -4.11 3.28
N LEU A 138 -10.35 -3.41 3.62
CA LEU A 138 -9.62 -2.51 2.75
C LEU A 138 -8.20 -3.02 2.60
N ARG A 139 -7.80 -3.32 1.37
CA ARG A 139 -6.52 -3.95 1.09
C ARG A 139 -5.80 -3.24 -0.04
N CYS A 140 -4.52 -2.96 0.16
CA CYS A 140 -3.64 -2.46 -0.88
C CYS A 140 -2.58 -3.52 -1.22
N SER A 141 -2.50 -3.89 -2.50
CA SER A 141 -1.48 -4.80 -3.02
C SER A 141 -0.83 -4.27 -4.29
N LEU A 142 0.42 -4.65 -4.52
CA LEU A 142 1.14 -4.30 -5.74
C LEU A 142 0.89 -5.33 -6.82
N ARG A 143 0.55 -4.84 -8.02
CA ARG A 143 0.44 -5.64 -9.23
C ARG A 143 1.48 -5.19 -10.23
N THR A 144 2.33 -6.13 -10.63
CA THR A 144 3.29 -5.94 -11.71
C THR A 144 2.68 -6.42 -13.03
N SER A 145 2.68 -5.55 -14.04
CA SER A 145 2.37 -5.92 -15.42
C SER A 145 3.62 -5.81 -16.29
N LYS A 146 3.65 -6.56 -17.39
CA LYS A 146 4.75 -6.55 -18.36
C LYS A 146 4.19 -6.19 -19.73
N SER A 147 4.78 -5.21 -20.39
CA SER A 147 4.45 -4.88 -21.77
C SER A 147 5.71 -4.80 -22.62
N TRP A 148 5.60 -5.25 -23.87
CA TRP A 148 6.63 -5.00 -24.87
C TRP A 148 6.44 -3.60 -25.44
N VAL A 149 7.46 -2.76 -25.34
CA VAL A 149 7.48 -1.43 -25.98
C VAL A 149 8.43 -1.50 -27.15
N ALA A 150 7.87 -1.48 -28.36
CA ALA A 150 8.65 -1.41 -29.59
C ALA A 150 9.32 -0.04 -29.71
N THR A 151 10.61 -0.03 -30.06
CA THR A 151 11.40 1.17 -30.30
C THR A 151 11.53 1.49 -31.80
N ASP A 152 11.18 0.55 -32.67
CA ASP A 152 11.13 0.75 -34.12
C ASP A 152 10.07 -0.15 -34.80
N GLU A 153 9.85 0.09 -36.10
CA GLU A 153 8.92 -0.65 -36.96
C GLU A 153 9.37 -2.10 -37.24
N ARG A 154 10.62 -2.46 -36.92
CA ARG A 154 11.19 -3.80 -37.14
C ARG A 154 10.92 -4.74 -35.96
N GLY A 155 10.28 -4.25 -34.91
CA GLY A 155 9.94 -5.02 -33.72
C GLY A 155 11.08 -5.11 -32.71
N LEU A 156 12.17 -4.36 -32.89
CA LEU A 156 13.12 -4.16 -31.80
C LEU A 156 12.43 -3.34 -30.71
N GLY A 157 12.73 -3.66 -29.46
CA GLY A 157 12.04 -3.08 -28.33
C GLY A 157 12.59 -3.59 -27.01
N ARG A 158 11.88 -3.27 -25.95
CA ARG A 158 12.21 -3.74 -24.60
C ARG A 158 10.96 -4.11 -23.82
N TRP A 159 11.12 -5.04 -22.90
CA TRP A 159 10.12 -5.28 -21.86
C TRP A 159 10.13 -4.11 -20.88
N VAL A 160 8.96 -3.57 -20.60
CA VAL A 160 8.73 -2.60 -19.54
C VAL A 160 7.89 -3.28 -18.47
N LEU A 161 8.37 -3.22 -17.23
CA LEU A 161 7.59 -3.58 -16.06
C LEU A 161 6.90 -2.33 -15.54
N ARG A 162 5.62 -2.45 -15.23
CA ARG A 162 4.87 -1.39 -14.53
C ARG A 162 4.30 -1.94 -13.25
N GLU A 163 4.36 -1.16 -12.19
CA GLU A 163 3.80 -1.51 -10.90
C GLU A 163 2.65 -0.57 -10.57
N ARG A 164 1.53 -1.13 -10.09
CA ARG A 164 0.38 -0.36 -9.65
C ARG A 164 -0.04 -0.85 -8.28
N ALA A 165 -0.36 0.10 -7.41
CA ALA A 165 -1.11 -0.19 -6.20
C ALA A 165 -2.55 -0.46 -6.59
N VAL A 166 -3.04 -1.64 -6.22
CA VAL A 166 -4.44 -2.04 -6.36
C VAL A 166 -5.04 -1.96 -4.98
N LEU A 167 -5.99 -1.04 -4.83
CA LEU A 167 -6.76 -0.85 -3.62
C LEU A 167 -8.11 -1.52 -3.81
N ASP A 168 -8.28 -2.68 -3.19
CA ASP A 168 -9.55 -3.39 -3.12
C ASP A 168 -10.26 -3.00 -1.82
N ALA A 169 -11.55 -2.67 -1.91
CA ALA A 169 -12.39 -2.42 -0.75
C ALA A 169 -13.65 -3.28 -0.83
N TRP A 170 -13.96 -4.01 0.23
CA TRP A 170 -15.18 -4.79 0.37
C TRP A 170 -16.03 -4.20 1.48
N GLY A 171 -17.25 -3.81 1.12
CA GLY A 171 -18.22 -3.31 2.07
C GLY A 171 -18.87 -4.41 2.90
N ASP A 172 -19.80 -4.02 3.77
CA ASP A 172 -20.56 -4.95 4.61
C ASP A 172 -21.46 -5.89 3.79
N GLY A 173 -21.89 -5.45 2.60
CA GLY A 173 -22.70 -6.25 1.66
C GLY A 173 -21.90 -7.26 0.81
N GLY A 174 -20.59 -7.41 1.02
CA GLY A 174 -19.71 -8.35 0.30
C GLY A 174 -19.40 -7.97 -1.16
N GLN A 175 -20.03 -6.93 -1.71
CA GLN A 175 -19.64 -6.35 -2.98
C GLN A 175 -18.32 -5.58 -2.82
N GLY A 176 -17.35 -5.89 -3.69
CA GLY A 176 -16.05 -5.24 -3.70
C GLY A 176 -15.94 -4.18 -4.79
N VAL A 177 -15.23 -3.10 -4.50
CA VAL A 177 -14.76 -2.11 -5.49
C VAL A 177 -13.24 -2.11 -5.55
N ARG A 178 -12.69 -1.59 -6.65
CA ARG A 178 -11.25 -1.57 -6.89
C ARG A 178 -10.84 -0.22 -7.47
N ALA A 179 -9.79 0.37 -6.92
CA ALA A 179 -9.04 1.48 -7.52
C ALA A 179 -7.61 1.02 -7.90
N MET A 180 -7.02 1.67 -8.90
CA MET A 180 -5.64 1.44 -9.30
C MET A 180 -4.87 2.76 -9.26
N LEU A 181 -3.72 2.76 -8.61
CA LEU A 181 -2.94 3.95 -8.31
C LEU A 181 -1.48 3.75 -8.72
N THR A 182 -0.87 4.80 -9.24
CA THR A 182 0.58 4.99 -9.30
C THR A 182 1.14 5.24 -7.89
N ALA A 183 2.45 5.18 -7.73
CA ALA A 183 3.10 5.51 -6.46
C ALA A 183 2.79 6.95 -5.99
N PRO A 184 2.88 7.99 -6.85
CA PRO A 184 2.50 9.35 -6.45
C PRO A 184 1.03 9.50 -6.09
N GLU A 185 0.10 8.88 -6.84
CA GLU A 185 -1.34 8.96 -6.53
C GLU A 185 -1.66 8.26 -5.19
N LEU A 186 -1.02 7.14 -4.89
CA LEU A 186 -1.15 6.50 -3.57
C LEU A 186 -0.59 7.40 -2.46
N LEU A 187 0.56 8.06 -2.68
CA LEU A 187 1.14 8.98 -1.70
C LEU A 187 0.21 10.16 -1.42
N GLU A 188 -0.32 10.80 -2.47
CA GLU A 188 -1.27 11.89 -2.36
C GLU A 188 -2.53 11.47 -1.58
N PHE A 189 -3.10 10.31 -1.92
CA PHE A 189 -4.23 9.73 -1.19
C PHE A 189 -3.93 9.57 0.32
N LEU A 190 -2.78 8.99 0.65
CA LEU A 190 -2.37 8.80 2.05
C LEU A 190 -2.14 10.13 2.78
N GLN A 191 -1.53 11.11 2.12
CA GLN A 191 -1.30 12.44 2.70
C GLN A 191 -2.61 13.17 2.98
N VAL A 192 -3.59 13.11 2.06
CA VAL A 192 -4.91 13.68 2.28
C VAL A 192 -5.60 12.98 3.46
N LEU A 193 -5.57 11.65 3.51
CA LEU A 193 -6.17 10.88 4.60
C LEU A 193 -5.56 11.23 5.96
N LEU A 194 -4.23 11.34 6.03
CA LEU A 194 -3.51 11.71 7.26
C LEU A 194 -3.78 13.16 7.67
N ALA A 195 -3.87 14.09 6.72
CA ALA A 195 -4.25 15.48 7.02
C ALA A 195 -5.69 15.59 7.55
N GLN A 196 -6.62 14.76 7.04
CA GLN A 196 -7.98 14.66 7.58
C GLN A 196 -8.00 14.09 9.00
N ALA A 197 -7.12 13.14 9.30
CA ALA A 197 -6.98 12.57 10.65
C ALA A 197 -6.42 13.59 11.65
N ASP A 198 -5.41 14.35 11.24
CA ASP A 198 -4.83 15.43 12.05
C ASP A 198 -5.88 16.51 12.37
N ALA A 199 -6.72 16.86 11.38
CA ALA A 199 -7.82 17.82 11.56
C ALA A 199 -8.88 17.38 12.59
N ILE A 200 -8.97 16.09 12.91
CA ILE A 200 -9.86 15.54 13.96
C ILE A 200 -9.10 15.15 15.24
N GLY A 201 -7.86 15.62 15.40
CA GLY A 201 -7.06 15.45 16.62
C GLY A 201 -6.22 14.18 16.67
N ILE A 202 -6.05 13.46 15.56
CA ILE A 202 -5.25 12.24 15.49
C ILE A 202 -3.97 12.50 14.66
N ALA A 203 -2.89 12.83 15.35
CA ALA A 203 -1.61 13.07 14.72
C ALA A 203 -0.69 11.85 14.79
N TYR A 204 -0.05 11.51 13.68
CA TYR A 204 1.05 10.56 13.62
C TYR A 204 2.30 11.34 13.20
N PRO A 205 3.14 11.76 14.16
CA PRO A 205 4.35 12.51 13.81
C PRO A 205 5.23 11.67 12.90
N ASP A 206 5.95 12.34 12.01
CA ASP A 206 6.98 11.69 11.23
C ASP A 206 7.98 11.06 12.20
N THR A 207 8.02 9.73 12.19
CA THR A 207 8.86 8.91 13.06
C THR A 207 10.23 8.67 12.42
N GLY A 208 10.50 9.31 11.28
CA GLY A 208 11.68 9.07 10.47
C GLY A 208 11.56 7.75 9.68
N PRO A 209 12.67 7.27 9.09
CA PRO A 209 12.68 5.99 8.40
C PRO A 209 12.47 4.85 9.41
N ILE A 210 11.22 4.46 9.59
CA ILE A 210 10.90 3.18 10.24
C ILE A 210 11.21 2.09 9.21
N GLU A 211 12.36 1.44 9.37
CA GLU A 211 12.53 0.10 8.82
C GLU A 211 11.47 -0.79 9.47
N LEU A 212 10.67 -1.47 8.64
CA LEU A 212 9.66 -2.40 9.14
C LEU A 212 10.37 -3.45 10.01
N GLN A 213 10.28 -3.27 11.32
CA GLN A 213 10.77 -4.26 12.26
C GLN A 213 9.83 -5.47 12.23
N ARG A 214 10.42 -6.62 12.52
CA ARG A 214 9.78 -7.94 12.63
C ARG A 214 8.34 -7.83 13.18
N PRO A 215 7.34 -8.52 12.59
CA PRO A 215 6.11 -8.80 13.31
C PRO A 215 6.51 -9.62 14.53
N VAL A 216 6.40 -9.04 15.72
CA VAL A 216 6.62 -9.77 16.98
C VAL A 216 5.71 -10.99 16.97
N GLY A 217 6.34 -12.15 16.93
CA GLY A 217 5.73 -13.47 17.08
C GLY A 217 6.42 -14.17 18.22
#